data_AF-A0A6J7RBD4-F1
#
_entry.id   AF-A0A6J7RBD4-F1
#
_cell.length_a   1.000
_cell.length_b   1.000
_cell.length_c   1.000
_cell.angle_alpha   90.00
_cell.angle_beta   90.00
_cell.angle_gamma   90.00
#
_symmetry.space_group_name_H-M   'P 1'
#
loop_
_entity.id
_entity.type
_entity.pdbx_description
1 polymer ?
#
loop_
_entity_poly.entity_id
_entity_poly.type
_entity_poly.pdbx_seq_one_letter_code
_entity_poly.pdbx_strand_id
1 'polypeptide(L)'
;MREVASLPDPVGEVIRGYTLPNGLQVRQIRVPLGVVGMIYEARPNVTVDAAGLCLKSGNAALLRGSSSAAESNAALTAVMRDALTSTGLPADAIQMVPGVTHDSVRYLMTARGLVDVLIPRGGADLIRSVVDNSTVPVIETGVGNCHVYIDKDADVDKAIAILMNSKAQRVSVCNAAETVLVHREIADVFLPRALIALKEAGVTIHGDSRFALHATGTGVEFADVTDDDWAAEYYSLDIAAGIVDSIDDALAHIRRWSSGHTEAIVTDSQSAAQRFVAGVDSAAVMVNASTRFTDGGEFGFGAEIGISTQKLHARGPMGLTELTTTTYVVTGDGHVRG
;
A
#
# COMPACT_ATOMS: atom_id res chain seq x y z
N MET A 1 2.17 17.77 -7.80
CA MET A 1 2.19 18.16 -9.24
C MET A 1 3.58 18.48 -9.79
N ARG A 2 4.36 19.45 -9.26
CA ARG A 2 5.70 19.74 -9.80
C ARG A 2 6.66 18.54 -9.69
N GLU A 3 6.60 17.84 -8.57
CA GLU A 3 7.34 16.58 -8.37
C GLU A 3 6.94 15.54 -9.41
N VAL A 4 5.65 15.25 -9.55
CA VAL A 4 5.11 14.32 -10.58
C VAL A 4 5.57 14.71 -11.99
N ALA A 5 5.60 16.00 -12.32
CA ALA A 5 6.07 16.47 -13.62
C ALA A 5 7.54 16.14 -13.87
N SER A 6 8.37 16.18 -12.82
CA SER A 6 9.81 15.88 -12.88
C SER A 6 10.14 14.38 -12.92
N LEU A 7 9.18 13.51 -12.60
CA LEU A 7 9.39 12.06 -12.66
C LEU A 7 9.65 11.60 -14.11
N PRO A 8 10.44 10.53 -14.32
CA PRO A 8 10.59 9.92 -15.63
C PRO A 8 9.24 9.51 -16.23
N ASP A 9 9.08 9.68 -17.53
CA ASP A 9 7.90 9.18 -18.25
C ASP A 9 8.04 7.67 -18.47
N PRO A 10 7.12 6.84 -17.96
CA PRO A 10 7.19 5.40 -18.18
C PRO A 10 6.75 5.00 -19.61
N VAL A 11 5.94 5.80 -20.29
CA VAL A 11 5.30 5.40 -21.55
C VAL A 11 6.33 5.24 -22.66
N GLY A 12 6.30 4.10 -23.34
CA GLY A 12 7.23 3.76 -24.42
C GLY A 12 8.52 3.06 -23.97
N GLU A 13 8.73 2.86 -22.66
CA GLU A 13 9.85 2.06 -22.14
C GLU A 13 9.87 0.65 -22.78
N VAL A 14 11.05 0.20 -23.24
CA VAL A 14 11.23 -1.17 -23.73
C VAL A 14 11.54 -2.08 -22.55
N ILE A 15 10.61 -2.97 -22.22
CA ILE A 15 10.75 -3.90 -21.09
C ILE A 15 11.66 -5.07 -21.44
N ARG A 16 11.49 -5.61 -22.64
CA ARG A 16 12.33 -6.68 -23.21
C ARG A 16 12.22 -6.72 -24.71
N GLY A 17 13.22 -7.29 -25.37
CA GLY A 17 13.17 -7.57 -26.79
C GLY A 17 14.16 -8.65 -27.20
N TYR A 18 13.86 -9.34 -28.30
CA TYR A 18 14.69 -10.40 -28.87
C TYR A 18 14.37 -10.58 -30.35
N THR A 19 15.31 -11.17 -31.08
CA THR A 19 15.09 -11.59 -32.48
C THR A 19 14.94 -13.09 -32.52
N LEU A 20 13.86 -13.58 -33.14
CA LEU A 20 13.62 -15.00 -33.34
C LEU A 20 14.60 -15.57 -34.38
N PRO A 21 14.84 -16.90 -34.41
CA PRO A 21 15.74 -17.53 -35.40
C PRO A 21 15.36 -17.25 -36.86
N ASN A 22 14.09 -16.94 -37.14
CA ASN A 22 13.63 -16.60 -38.48
C ASN A 22 13.83 -15.11 -38.85
N GLY A 23 14.31 -14.27 -37.93
CA GLY A 23 14.55 -12.85 -38.17
C GLY A 23 13.46 -11.90 -37.63
N LEU A 24 12.34 -12.41 -37.11
CA LEU A 24 11.30 -11.57 -36.48
C LEU A 24 11.85 -10.86 -35.24
N GLN A 25 11.70 -9.54 -35.21
CA GLN A 25 12.09 -8.73 -34.06
C GLN A 25 10.88 -8.53 -33.15
N VAL A 26 10.96 -9.04 -31.92
CA VAL A 26 9.90 -8.95 -30.91
C VAL A 26 10.34 -7.96 -29.84
N ARG A 27 9.49 -6.98 -29.51
CA ARG A 27 9.69 -6.05 -28.40
C ARG A 27 8.43 -6.00 -27.55
N GLN A 28 8.58 -5.97 -26.23
CA GLN A 28 7.51 -5.62 -25.30
C GLN A 28 7.75 -4.19 -24.83
N ILE A 29 6.79 -3.31 -25.07
CA ILE A 29 6.86 -1.89 -24.71
C ILE A 29 5.77 -1.53 -23.70
N ARG A 30 6.07 -0.56 -22.84
CA ARG A 30 5.14 -0.03 -21.85
C ARG A 30 4.14 0.93 -22.49
N VAL A 31 2.86 0.78 -22.14
CA VAL A 31 1.75 1.61 -22.63
C VAL A 31 0.78 1.93 -21.48
N PRO A 32 0.03 3.04 -21.54
CA PRO A 32 -0.97 3.36 -20.52
C PRO A 32 -1.99 2.23 -20.35
N LEU A 33 -2.64 2.16 -19.19
CA LEU A 33 -3.79 1.27 -18.97
C LEU A 33 -4.98 1.71 -19.84
N GLY A 34 -5.18 3.02 -19.99
CA GLY A 34 -6.27 3.63 -20.74
C GLY A 34 -7.03 4.63 -19.86
N VAL A 35 -8.17 4.22 -19.34
CA VAL A 35 -9.05 5.01 -18.47
C VAL A 35 -9.03 4.48 -17.04
N VAL A 36 -8.58 5.30 -16.11
CA VAL A 36 -8.49 4.99 -14.67
C VAL A 36 -9.65 5.65 -13.94
N GLY A 37 -10.50 4.85 -13.30
CA GLY A 37 -11.57 5.32 -12.43
C GLY A 37 -11.17 5.34 -10.95
N MET A 38 -11.14 6.53 -10.36
CA MET A 38 -10.81 6.73 -8.95
C MET A 38 -12.10 6.88 -8.14
N ILE A 39 -12.29 6.03 -7.13
CA ILE A 39 -13.39 6.14 -6.17
C ILE A 39 -12.80 6.46 -4.80
N TYR A 40 -13.06 7.66 -4.25
CA TYR A 40 -12.39 8.09 -3.03
C TYR A 40 -13.28 8.87 -2.07
N GLU A 41 -12.88 8.88 -0.79
CA GLU A 41 -13.61 9.54 0.30
C GLU A 41 -13.28 11.05 0.41
N ALA A 42 -13.55 11.67 1.56
CA ALA A 42 -13.47 13.11 1.81
C ALA A 42 -12.02 13.67 1.85
N ARG A 43 -11.26 13.47 0.77
CA ARG A 43 -9.85 13.89 0.62
C ARG A 43 -9.66 14.62 -0.71
N PRO A 44 -9.96 15.94 -0.79
CA PRO A 44 -9.89 16.70 -2.04
C PRO A 44 -8.51 16.71 -2.70
N ASN A 45 -7.42 16.52 -1.94
CA ASN A 45 -6.08 16.40 -2.51
C ASN A 45 -5.96 15.19 -3.47
N VAL A 46 -6.68 14.09 -3.20
CA VAL A 46 -6.69 12.88 -4.05
C VAL A 46 -7.19 13.20 -5.46
N THR A 47 -8.08 14.18 -5.63
CA THR A 47 -8.52 14.66 -6.95
C THR A 47 -7.33 15.10 -7.80
N VAL A 48 -6.40 15.86 -7.21
CA VAL A 48 -5.22 16.39 -7.92
C VAL A 48 -4.14 15.32 -8.05
N ASP A 49 -3.88 14.57 -6.99
CA ASP A 49 -2.82 13.56 -6.95
C ASP A 49 -3.08 12.46 -7.99
N ALA A 50 -4.30 11.92 -8.01
CA ALA A 50 -4.67 10.87 -8.94
C ALA A 50 -4.71 11.38 -10.39
N ALA A 51 -5.25 12.58 -10.64
CA ALA A 51 -5.26 13.17 -11.96
C ALA A 51 -3.85 13.41 -12.51
N GLY A 52 -2.95 13.93 -11.67
CA GLY A 52 -1.55 14.17 -12.04
C GLY A 52 -0.80 12.89 -12.40
N LEU A 53 -0.95 11.83 -11.58
CA LEU A 53 -0.33 10.53 -11.84
C LEU A 53 -0.90 9.86 -13.09
N CYS A 54 -2.23 9.89 -13.28
CA CYS A 54 -2.87 9.35 -14.48
C CYS A 54 -2.38 10.07 -15.74
N LEU A 55 -2.40 11.40 -15.75
CA LEU A 55 -1.95 12.19 -16.90
C LEU A 55 -0.48 11.90 -17.25
N LYS A 56 0.39 11.86 -16.23
CA LYS A 56 1.83 11.62 -16.40
C LYS A 56 2.13 10.20 -16.91
N SER A 57 1.29 9.22 -16.58
CA SER A 57 1.37 7.84 -17.09
C SER A 57 0.59 7.62 -18.39
N GLY A 58 0.07 8.69 -19.01
CA GLY A 58 -0.66 8.65 -20.28
C GLY A 58 -2.09 8.14 -20.20
N ASN A 59 -2.69 8.10 -19.01
CA ASN A 59 -4.05 7.67 -18.76
C ASN A 59 -5.03 8.85 -18.67
N ALA A 60 -6.29 8.61 -19.06
CA ALA A 60 -7.39 9.49 -18.67
C ALA A 60 -7.86 9.17 -17.24
N ALA A 61 -8.28 10.20 -16.49
CA ALA A 61 -8.75 10.07 -15.12
C ALA A 61 -10.26 10.35 -15.01
N LEU A 62 -11.00 9.38 -14.48
CA LEU A 62 -12.40 9.52 -14.06
C LEU A 62 -12.48 9.58 -12.54
N LEU A 63 -12.87 10.72 -11.99
CA LEU A 63 -12.77 11.03 -10.57
C LEU A 63 -14.16 11.03 -9.92
N ARG A 64 -14.41 10.06 -9.03
CA ARG A 64 -15.59 10.01 -8.16
C ARG A 64 -15.14 10.19 -6.71
N GLY A 65 -15.17 11.43 -6.23
CA GLY A 65 -14.96 11.76 -4.82
C GLY A 65 -16.24 11.72 -3.98
N SER A 66 -16.09 11.82 -2.66
CA SER A 66 -17.22 11.94 -1.72
C SER A 66 -18.06 13.19 -1.98
N SER A 67 -19.37 13.09 -1.77
CA SER A 67 -20.32 14.21 -1.85
C SER A 67 -19.99 15.33 -0.86
N SER A 68 -19.42 14.98 0.29
CA SER A 68 -18.94 15.94 1.31
C SER A 68 -17.83 16.89 0.82
N ALA A 69 -17.14 16.51 -0.27
CA ALA A 69 -16.05 17.28 -0.88
C ALA A 69 -16.38 17.77 -2.30
N ALA A 70 -17.66 17.71 -2.71
CA ALA A 70 -18.05 17.91 -4.10
C ALA A 70 -17.63 19.26 -4.69
N GLU A 71 -17.82 20.36 -3.94
CA GLU A 71 -17.47 21.71 -4.40
C GLU A 71 -15.95 21.87 -4.57
N SER A 72 -15.17 21.38 -3.62
CA SER A 72 -13.70 21.37 -3.69
C SER A 72 -13.21 20.56 -4.89
N ASN A 73 -13.75 19.34 -5.07
CA ASN A 73 -13.38 18.47 -6.17
C ASN A 73 -13.73 19.10 -7.53
N ALA A 74 -14.87 19.78 -7.62
CA ALA A 74 -15.31 20.48 -8.82
C ALA A 74 -14.39 21.65 -9.17
N ALA A 75 -14.04 22.48 -8.19
CA ALA A 75 -13.12 23.59 -8.38
C ALA A 75 -11.72 23.11 -8.83
N LEU A 76 -11.18 22.07 -8.17
CA LEU A 76 -9.89 21.48 -8.53
C LEU A 76 -9.91 20.88 -9.94
N THR A 77 -10.99 20.15 -10.29
CA THR A 77 -11.14 19.57 -11.63
C THR A 77 -11.24 20.64 -12.71
N ALA A 78 -11.98 21.72 -12.48
CA ALA A 78 -12.11 22.82 -13.42
C ALA A 78 -10.74 23.44 -13.75
N VAL A 79 -9.94 23.76 -12.73
CA VAL A 79 -8.59 24.30 -12.90
C VAL A 79 -7.69 23.35 -13.71
N MET A 80 -7.73 22.05 -13.43
CA MET A 80 -6.93 21.06 -14.17
C MET A 80 -7.39 20.93 -15.62
N ARG A 81 -8.69 20.96 -15.89
CA ARG A 81 -9.25 20.91 -17.25
C ARG A 81 -8.87 22.16 -18.05
N ASP A 82 -8.95 23.34 -17.47
CA ASP A 82 -8.52 24.59 -18.09
C ASP A 82 -7.02 24.53 -18.44
N ALA A 83 -6.20 24.03 -17.52
CA ALA A 83 -4.77 23.84 -17.77
C ALA A 83 -4.50 22.89 -18.96
N LEU A 84 -5.21 21.76 -19.07
CA LEU A 84 -5.08 20.85 -20.22
C LEU A 84 -5.39 21.54 -21.55
N THR A 85 -6.50 22.29 -21.60
CA THR A 85 -6.89 23.00 -22.84
C THR A 85 -5.86 24.06 -23.24
N SER A 86 -5.27 24.76 -22.26
CA SER A 86 -4.24 25.76 -22.50
C SER A 86 -2.96 25.18 -23.13
N THR A 87 -2.72 23.88 -22.97
CA THR A 87 -1.59 23.15 -23.56
C THR A 87 -1.97 22.33 -24.81
N GLY A 88 -3.21 22.45 -25.30
CA GLY A 88 -3.70 21.70 -26.47
C GLY A 88 -4.08 20.24 -26.19
N LEU A 89 -4.17 19.83 -24.92
CA LEU A 89 -4.66 18.52 -24.54
C LEU A 89 -6.19 18.52 -24.38
N PRO A 90 -6.88 17.38 -24.62
CA PRO A 90 -8.31 17.30 -24.40
C PRO A 90 -8.65 17.53 -22.93
N ALA A 91 -9.58 18.44 -22.64
CA ALA A 91 -10.10 18.66 -21.28
C ALA A 91 -10.62 17.36 -20.66
N ASP A 92 -11.18 16.49 -21.50
CA ASP A 92 -11.81 15.23 -21.11
C ASP A 92 -10.82 14.12 -20.71
N ALA A 93 -9.51 14.38 -20.78
CA ALA A 93 -8.51 13.53 -20.12
C ALA A 93 -8.63 13.56 -18.59
N ILE A 94 -9.27 14.59 -18.00
CA ILE A 94 -9.64 14.63 -16.59
C ILE A 94 -11.13 14.95 -16.48
N GLN A 95 -11.90 14.05 -15.89
CA GLN A 95 -13.34 14.19 -15.74
C GLN A 95 -13.79 13.80 -14.34
N MET A 96 -14.76 14.53 -13.80
CA MET A 96 -15.52 14.04 -12.65
C MET A 96 -16.64 13.14 -13.14
N VAL A 97 -16.89 12.06 -12.40
CA VAL A 97 -18.06 11.22 -12.65
C VAL A 97 -19.32 12.00 -12.25
N PRO A 98 -20.31 12.17 -13.16
CA PRO A 98 -21.53 12.88 -12.84
C PRO A 98 -22.34 12.21 -11.72
N GLY A 99 -22.90 13.04 -10.83
CA GLY A 99 -23.76 12.60 -9.74
C GLY A 99 -23.03 12.45 -8.40
N VAL A 100 -23.78 12.66 -7.32
CA VAL A 100 -23.26 12.62 -5.93
C VAL A 100 -23.79 11.42 -5.13
N THR A 101 -24.64 10.60 -5.75
CA THR A 101 -25.29 9.43 -5.13
C THR A 101 -24.43 8.17 -5.27
N HIS A 102 -24.80 7.10 -4.57
CA HIS A 102 -24.19 5.77 -4.73
C HIS A 102 -24.42 5.17 -6.13
N ASP A 103 -25.45 5.60 -6.86
CA ASP A 103 -25.69 5.14 -8.23
C ASP A 103 -24.54 5.50 -9.17
N SER A 104 -23.95 6.69 -9.04
CA SER A 104 -22.78 7.10 -9.83
C SER A 104 -21.59 6.14 -9.66
N VAL A 105 -21.36 5.67 -8.43
CA VAL A 105 -20.34 4.67 -8.12
C VAL A 105 -20.68 3.34 -8.78
N ARG A 106 -21.93 2.90 -8.69
CA ARG A 106 -22.39 1.64 -9.32
C ARG A 106 -22.26 1.65 -10.84
N TYR A 107 -22.59 2.76 -11.49
CA TYR A 107 -22.38 2.89 -12.92
C TYR A 107 -20.90 2.80 -13.27
N LEU A 108 -20.02 3.47 -12.50
CA LEU A 108 -18.58 3.38 -12.70
C LEU A 108 -18.03 1.96 -12.49
N MET A 109 -18.45 1.28 -11.41
CA MET A 109 -18.10 -0.11 -11.08
C MET A 109 -18.44 -1.11 -12.20
N THR A 110 -19.47 -0.81 -12.98
CA THR A 110 -19.99 -1.70 -14.02
C THR A 110 -19.65 -1.27 -15.45
N ALA A 111 -18.91 -0.17 -15.63
CA ALA A 111 -18.56 0.42 -16.92
C ALA A 111 -17.43 -0.31 -17.67
N ARG A 112 -17.40 -1.65 -17.61
CA ARG A 112 -16.41 -2.47 -18.32
C ARG A 112 -16.47 -2.20 -19.82
N GLY A 113 -15.30 -1.99 -20.44
CA GLY A 113 -15.16 -1.61 -21.85
C GLY A 113 -15.16 -0.10 -22.09
N LEU A 114 -15.43 0.70 -21.05
CA LEU A 114 -15.24 2.16 -21.04
C LEU A 114 -14.19 2.59 -20.02
N VAL A 115 -14.08 1.85 -18.91
CA VAL A 115 -13.07 2.02 -17.87
C VAL A 115 -12.21 0.77 -17.81
N ASP A 116 -10.89 0.95 -17.83
CA ASP A 116 -9.92 -0.15 -17.86
C ASP A 116 -9.58 -0.64 -16.46
N VAL A 117 -9.57 0.26 -15.47
CA VAL A 117 -9.28 -0.08 -14.07
C VAL A 117 -9.98 0.85 -13.08
N LEU A 118 -10.36 0.31 -11.93
CA LEU A 118 -10.79 1.06 -10.76
C LEU A 118 -9.77 1.00 -9.64
N ILE A 119 -9.60 2.13 -8.94
CA ILE A 119 -8.75 2.22 -7.77
C ILE A 119 -9.57 2.89 -6.66
N PRO A 120 -10.07 2.12 -5.67
CA PRO A 120 -10.70 2.69 -4.49
C PRO A 120 -9.65 3.28 -3.53
N ARG A 121 -9.95 4.41 -2.90
CA ARG A 121 -9.15 5.02 -1.82
C ARG A 121 -10.06 5.50 -0.69
N GLY A 122 -10.12 4.75 0.40
CA GLY A 122 -10.97 5.06 1.56
C GLY A 122 -10.87 3.99 2.63
N GLY A 123 -11.90 3.89 3.47
CA GLY A 123 -11.99 2.83 4.47
C GLY A 123 -12.20 1.44 3.86
N ALA A 124 -12.02 0.41 4.71
CA ALA A 124 -12.16 -1.00 4.33
C ALA A 124 -13.50 -1.31 3.67
N ASP A 125 -14.60 -0.72 4.15
CA ASP A 125 -15.95 -0.96 3.60
C ASP A 125 -16.10 -0.43 2.17
N LEU A 126 -15.53 0.74 1.87
CA LEU A 126 -15.56 1.28 0.50
C LEU A 126 -14.76 0.37 -0.43
N ILE A 127 -13.54 0.00 -0.02
CA ILE A 127 -12.66 -0.87 -0.81
C ILE A 127 -13.35 -2.20 -1.09
N ARG A 128 -13.87 -2.87 -0.05
CA ARG A 128 -14.61 -4.13 -0.17
C ARG A 128 -15.83 -3.99 -1.07
N SER A 129 -16.61 -2.93 -0.91
CA SER A 129 -17.77 -2.66 -1.77
C SER A 129 -17.38 -2.52 -3.23
N VAL A 130 -16.25 -1.88 -3.56
CA VAL A 130 -15.78 -1.76 -4.94
C VAL A 130 -15.28 -3.09 -5.47
N VAL A 131 -14.47 -3.81 -4.70
CA VAL A 131 -13.92 -5.12 -5.09
C VAL A 131 -15.04 -6.14 -5.37
N ASP A 132 -16.03 -6.23 -4.47
CA ASP A 132 -17.08 -7.26 -4.55
C ASP A 132 -18.14 -6.99 -5.63
N ASN A 133 -18.34 -5.72 -6.02
CA ASN A 133 -19.43 -5.32 -6.91
C ASN A 133 -18.99 -4.82 -8.29
N SER A 134 -17.68 -4.75 -8.56
CA SER A 134 -17.17 -4.25 -9.84
C SER A 134 -17.08 -5.33 -10.90
N THR A 135 -17.53 -5.00 -12.11
CA THR A 135 -17.17 -5.76 -13.31
C THR A 135 -15.93 -5.18 -13.96
N VAL A 136 -15.62 -3.89 -13.77
CA VAL A 136 -14.33 -3.30 -14.17
C VAL A 136 -13.22 -3.93 -13.32
N PRO A 137 -12.03 -4.26 -13.87
CA PRO A 137 -10.88 -4.70 -13.07
C PRO A 137 -10.55 -3.70 -11.96
N VAL A 138 -10.21 -4.19 -10.77
CA VAL A 138 -9.86 -3.36 -9.62
C VAL A 138 -8.40 -3.57 -9.28
N ILE A 139 -7.69 -2.50 -8.94
CA ILE A 139 -6.46 -2.58 -8.16
C ILE A 139 -6.81 -2.14 -6.73
N GLU A 140 -6.93 -3.13 -5.86
CA GLU A 140 -7.29 -2.96 -4.45
C GLU A 140 -6.15 -2.31 -3.69
N THR A 141 -6.41 -1.16 -3.06
CA THR A 141 -5.53 -0.64 -2.02
C THR A 141 -5.89 -1.27 -0.69
N GLY A 142 -4.92 -1.85 0.01
CA GLY A 142 -5.21 -2.68 1.19
C GLY A 142 -5.46 -1.92 2.48
N VAL A 143 -6.11 -2.63 3.41
CA VAL A 143 -6.13 -2.37 4.86
C VAL A 143 -4.74 -2.66 5.43
N GLY A 144 -4.39 -2.03 6.54
CA GLY A 144 -3.03 -1.99 7.08
C GLY A 144 -2.77 -2.72 8.40
N ASN A 145 -3.11 -4.00 8.54
CA ASN A 145 -2.72 -4.76 9.75
C ASN A 145 -1.27 -5.24 9.65
N CYS A 146 -0.33 -4.38 10.02
CA CYS A 146 1.12 -4.58 9.89
C CYS A 146 1.75 -5.09 11.19
N HIS A 147 2.73 -5.99 11.09
CA HIS A 147 3.43 -6.56 12.24
C HIS A 147 4.90 -6.12 12.30
N VAL A 148 5.41 -6.02 13.52
CA VAL A 148 6.85 -5.96 13.81
C VAL A 148 7.23 -7.16 14.67
N TYR A 149 8.02 -8.08 14.12
CA TYR A 149 8.58 -9.21 14.84
C TYR A 149 9.99 -8.90 15.36
N ILE A 150 10.17 -8.99 16.67
CA ILE A 150 11.44 -8.81 17.36
C ILE A 150 12.04 -10.19 17.63
N ASP A 151 13.05 -10.53 16.83
CA ASP A 151 13.73 -11.81 16.89
C ASP A 151 14.67 -11.90 18.10
N LYS A 152 15.04 -13.13 18.47
CA LYS A 152 15.92 -13.37 19.61
C LYS A 152 17.31 -12.73 19.48
N ASP A 153 17.82 -12.59 18.25
CA ASP A 153 19.15 -12.04 17.96
C ASP A 153 19.07 -10.53 17.62
N ALA A 154 17.99 -9.84 17.99
CA ALA A 154 17.83 -8.42 17.72
C ALA A 154 18.69 -7.54 18.64
N ASP A 155 19.28 -6.48 18.08
CA ASP A 155 19.76 -5.35 18.87
C ASP A 155 18.58 -4.62 19.52
N VAL A 156 18.60 -4.49 20.85
CA VAL A 156 17.47 -3.98 21.64
C VAL A 156 17.17 -2.50 21.33
N ASP A 157 18.20 -1.68 21.16
CA ASP A 157 18.02 -0.23 20.92
C ASP A 157 17.43 0.00 19.52
N LYS A 158 17.94 -0.73 18.53
CA LYS A 158 17.42 -0.77 17.16
C LYS A 158 15.97 -1.25 17.13
N ALA A 159 15.65 -2.32 17.86
CA ALA A 159 14.31 -2.88 17.95
C ALA A 159 13.30 -1.87 18.52
N ILE A 160 13.65 -1.17 19.60
CA ILE A 160 12.80 -0.13 20.19
C ILE A 160 12.61 1.03 19.20
N ALA A 161 13.69 1.53 18.60
CA ALA A 161 13.60 2.63 17.64
C ALA A 161 12.70 2.30 16.44
N ILE A 162 12.82 1.08 15.90
CA ILE A 162 11.98 0.59 14.80
C ILE A 162 10.53 0.45 15.25
N LEU A 163 10.26 -0.19 16.39
CA LEU A 163 8.89 -0.35 16.90
C LEU A 163 8.21 1.01 17.12
N MET A 164 8.91 1.94 17.77
CA MET A 164 8.38 3.28 18.04
C MET A 164 8.12 4.06 16.76
N ASN A 165 9.01 3.98 15.78
CA ASN A 165 8.77 4.63 14.49
C ASN A 165 7.60 3.99 13.75
N SER A 166 7.52 2.65 13.75
CA SER A 166 6.44 1.91 13.10
C SER A 166 5.07 2.21 13.69
N LYS A 167 4.95 2.39 15.02
CA LYS A 167 3.66 2.66 15.66
C LYS A 167 3.36 4.14 15.86
N ALA A 168 4.27 4.88 16.50
CA ALA A 168 3.97 6.19 17.07
C ALA A 168 4.27 7.37 16.14
N GLN A 169 4.91 7.17 14.98
CA GLN A 169 5.20 8.28 14.05
C GLN A 169 3.93 8.86 13.43
N ARG A 170 3.03 8.02 12.93
CA ARG A 170 1.77 8.41 12.30
C ARG A 170 0.80 7.23 12.29
N VAL A 171 -0.24 7.29 13.12
CA VAL A 171 -1.25 6.20 13.23
C VAL A 171 -2.36 6.29 12.19
N SER A 172 -2.50 7.43 11.50
CA SER A 172 -3.57 7.68 10.53
C SER A 172 -3.32 7.04 9.15
N VAL A 173 -2.38 6.09 9.03
CA VAL A 173 -1.90 5.53 7.76
C VAL A 173 -1.80 4.02 7.87
N CYS A 174 -2.06 3.32 6.76
CA CYS A 174 -2.19 1.87 6.70
C CYS A 174 -0.87 1.07 6.79
N ASN A 175 0.25 1.72 7.01
CA ASN A 175 1.54 1.05 7.22
C ASN A 175 2.08 1.26 8.65
N ALA A 176 1.25 1.81 9.55
CA ALA A 176 1.55 1.81 10.97
C ALA A 176 1.52 0.36 11.48
N ALA A 177 2.43 0.01 12.39
CA ALA A 177 2.40 -1.31 13.03
C ALA A 177 1.21 -1.43 13.96
N GLU A 178 0.41 -2.46 13.81
CA GLU A 178 -0.76 -2.73 14.66
C GLU A 178 -0.50 -3.89 15.64
N THR A 179 0.49 -4.73 15.31
CA THR A 179 0.93 -5.84 16.15
C THR A 179 2.44 -5.85 16.35
N VAL A 180 2.90 -6.13 17.58
CA VAL A 180 4.29 -6.49 17.90
C VAL A 180 4.38 -7.93 18.40
N LEU A 181 5.23 -8.73 17.78
CA LEU A 181 5.53 -10.10 18.21
C LEU A 181 6.97 -10.15 18.74
N VAL A 182 7.18 -10.73 19.92
CA VAL A 182 8.50 -10.77 20.56
C VAL A 182 8.91 -12.21 20.78
N HIS A 183 10.10 -12.59 20.32
CA HIS A 183 10.64 -13.91 20.61
C HIS A 183 10.90 -14.05 22.11
N ARG A 184 10.47 -15.16 22.72
CA ARG A 184 10.65 -15.43 24.16
C ARG A 184 12.07 -15.27 24.69
N GLU A 185 13.11 -15.50 23.88
CA GLU A 185 14.51 -15.50 24.31
C GLU A 185 15.08 -14.09 24.51
N ILE A 186 14.46 -13.06 23.90
CA ILE A 186 14.85 -11.65 24.09
C ILE A 186 13.86 -10.88 24.99
N ALA A 187 12.72 -11.49 25.32
CA ALA A 187 11.62 -10.85 26.04
C ALA A 187 12.07 -10.17 27.34
N ASP A 188 12.92 -10.82 28.15
CA ASP A 188 13.40 -10.30 29.44
C ASP A 188 14.18 -8.99 29.34
N VAL A 189 14.93 -8.79 28.24
CA VAL A 189 15.77 -7.60 28.05
C VAL A 189 15.09 -6.53 27.21
N PHE A 190 14.23 -6.94 26.29
CA PHE A 190 13.53 -6.03 25.37
C PHE A 190 12.25 -5.44 25.98
N LEU A 191 11.37 -6.28 26.53
CA LEU A 191 10.02 -5.86 26.90
C LEU A 191 9.99 -4.78 27.97
N PRO A 192 10.74 -4.86 29.09
CA PRO A 192 10.68 -3.80 30.11
C PRO A 192 10.97 -2.41 29.55
N ARG A 193 11.92 -2.33 28.60
CA ARG A 193 12.32 -1.08 27.95
C ARG A 193 11.30 -0.63 26.89
N ALA A 194 10.80 -1.56 26.09
CA ALA A 194 9.79 -1.28 25.07
C ALA A 194 8.46 -0.81 25.69
N LEU A 195 8.01 -1.45 26.77
CA LEU A 195 6.79 -1.09 27.49
C LEU A 195 6.83 0.34 28.04
N ILE A 196 7.97 0.74 28.62
CA ILE A 196 8.17 2.12 29.11
C ILE A 196 8.12 3.10 27.94
N ALA A 197 8.83 2.83 26.84
CA ALA A 197 8.85 3.70 25.67
C ALA A 197 7.46 3.86 25.01
N LEU A 198 6.71 2.76 24.89
CA LEU A 198 5.35 2.76 24.38
C LEU A 198 4.42 3.59 25.28
N LYS A 199 4.49 3.40 26.60
CA LYS A 199 3.71 4.19 27.57
C LYS A 199 4.04 5.68 27.51
N GLU A 200 5.32 6.04 27.44
CA GLU A 200 5.76 7.44 27.32
C GLU A 200 5.26 8.11 26.04
N ALA A 201 5.10 7.34 24.97
CA ALA A 201 4.47 7.79 23.73
C ALA A 201 2.93 7.79 23.75
N GLY A 202 2.32 7.38 24.86
CA GLY A 202 0.86 7.30 25.02
C GLY A 202 0.22 6.12 24.28
N VAL A 203 0.97 5.05 24.01
CA VAL A 203 0.44 3.84 23.37
C VAL A 203 -0.22 2.94 24.40
N THR A 204 -1.49 2.60 24.15
CA THR A 204 -2.24 1.56 24.85
C THR A 204 -1.82 0.20 24.33
N ILE A 205 -1.49 -0.72 25.23
CA ILE A 205 -0.98 -2.04 24.88
C ILE A 205 -2.07 -3.07 25.19
N HIS A 206 -2.37 -3.91 24.20
CA HIS A 206 -3.21 -5.10 24.33
C HIS A 206 -2.27 -6.31 24.29
N GLY A 207 -1.91 -6.83 25.46
CA GLY A 207 -0.84 -7.83 25.64
C GLY A 207 -1.38 -9.21 25.96
N ASP A 208 -0.66 -10.26 25.57
CA ASP A 208 -0.96 -11.62 26.02
C ASP A 208 -0.61 -11.84 27.51
N SER A 209 -1.10 -12.95 28.09
CA SER A 209 -0.82 -13.27 29.51
C SER A 209 0.67 -13.41 29.85
N ARG A 210 1.56 -13.67 28.88
CA ARG A 210 3.01 -13.81 29.10
C ARG A 210 3.65 -12.43 29.29
N PHE A 211 3.06 -11.36 28.75
CA PHE A 211 3.51 -9.97 29.00
C PHE A 211 3.43 -9.56 30.48
N ALA A 212 2.51 -10.13 31.25
CA ALA A 212 2.31 -9.79 32.67
C ALA A 212 3.61 -9.90 33.50
N LEU A 213 4.44 -10.91 33.20
CA LEU A 213 5.71 -11.14 33.88
C LEU A 213 6.71 -10.01 33.61
N HIS A 214 6.71 -9.45 32.40
CA HIS A 214 7.65 -8.40 31.98
C HIS A 214 7.14 -6.98 32.27
N ALA A 215 5.83 -6.81 32.46
CA ALA A 215 5.25 -5.55 32.92
C ALA A 215 5.52 -5.30 34.42
N THR A 216 5.76 -6.36 35.20
CA THR A 216 6.03 -6.27 36.63
C THR A 216 7.26 -5.40 36.90
N GLY A 217 7.09 -4.29 37.63
CA GLY A 217 8.16 -3.33 37.95
C GLY A 217 8.32 -2.16 36.96
N THR A 218 7.63 -2.19 35.81
CA THR A 218 7.61 -1.06 34.85
C THR A 218 6.52 -0.02 35.17
N GLY A 219 5.50 -0.41 35.94
CA GLY A 219 4.32 0.41 36.20
C GLY A 219 3.44 0.63 34.95
N VAL A 220 3.63 -0.19 33.91
CA VAL A 220 2.83 -0.16 32.68
C VAL A 220 1.62 -1.07 32.86
N GLU A 221 0.43 -0.51 32.65
CA GLU A 221 -0.81 -1.27 32.54
C GLU A 221 -1.02 -1.67 31.08
N PHE A 222 -1.59 -2.84 30.85
CA PHE A 222 -1.97 -3.34 29.54
C PHE A 222 -3.31 -4.07 29.65
N ALA A 223 -4.08 -4.08 28.57
CA ALA A 223 -5.30 -4.85 28.46
C ALA A 223 -5.00 -6.27 27.94
N ASP A 224 -5.85 -7.24 28.26
CA ASP A 224 -5.72 -8.58 27.69
C ASP A 224 -6.04 -8.53 26.19
N VAL A 225 -5.11 -9.03 25.38
CA VAL A 225 -5.29 -9.11 23.92
C VAL A 225 -6.32 -10.17 23.52
N THR A 226 -7.17 -9.83 22.56
CA THR A 226 -8.21 -10.70 22.00
C THR A 226 -7.98 -11.02 20.52
N ASP A 227 -8.77 -11.94 19.96
CA ASP A 227 -8.76 -12.19 18.51
C ASP A 227 -9.21 -10.97 17.69
N ASP A 228 -10.05 -10.09 18.27
CA ASP A 228 -10.44 -8.83 17.62
C ASP A 228 -9.25 -7.86 17.56
N ASP A 229 -8.44 -7.82 18.62
CA ASP A 229 -7.23 -6.99 18.68
C ASP A 229 -6.15 -7.45 17.68
N TRP A 230 -6.00 -8.76 17.48
CA TRP A 230 -5.10 -9.31 16.47
C TRP A 230 -5.55 -9.01 15.04
N ALA A 231 -6.86 -8.90 14.81
CA ALA A 231 -7.43 -8.60 13.50
C ALA A 231 -7.50 -7.09 13.19
N ALA A 232 -7.31 -6.24 14.21
CA ALA A 232 -7.61 -4.82 14.12
C ALA A 232 -6.55 -4.02 13.36
N GLU A 233 -7.03 -3.09 12.54
CA GLU A 233 -6.29 -1.88 12.18
C GLU A 233 -6.87 -0.74 13.03
N TYR A 234 -6.12 -0.29 14.03
CA TYR A 234 -6.64 0.57 15.09
C TYR A 234 -6.81 2.03 14.64
N TYR A 235 -5.90 2.52 13.78
CA TYR A 235 -5.77 3.94 13.44
C TYR A 235 -5.57 4.89 14.65
N SER A 236 -5.19 4.33 15.79
CA SER A 236 -4.94 5.03 17.06
C SER A 236 -3.60 4.60 17.67
N LEU A 237 -3.24 5.16 18.82
CA LEU A 237 -2.11 4.72 19.61
C LEU A 237 -2.47 3.47 20.43
N ASP A 238 -2.94 2.44 19.77
CA ASP A 238 -3.21 1.10 20.34
C ASP A 238 -2.34 0.07 19.61
N ILE A 239 -1.82 -0.92 20.32
CA ILE A 239 -1.02 -1.98 19.70
C ILE A 239 -1.31 -3.33 20.36
N ALA A 240 -1.53 -4.35 19.54
CA ALA A 240 -1.58 -5.72 20.00
C ALA A 240 -0.16 -6.27 20.20
N ALA A 241 0.09 -7.05 21.26
CA ALA A 241 1.43 -7.44 21.66
C ALA A 241 1.47 -8.88 22.18
N GLY A 242 2.35 -9.72 21.61
CA GLY A 242 2.41 -11.14 21.94
C GLY A 242 3.83 -11.71 21.98
N ILE A 243 4.05 -12.69 22.86
CA ILE A 243 5.32 -13.43 22.95
C ILE A 243 5.18 -14.75 22.17
N VAL A 244 6.08 -14.94 21.21
CA VAL A 244 6.15 -16.15 20.37
C VAL A 244 7.36 -17.01 20.75
N ASP A 245 7.21 -18.33 20.61
CA ASP A 245 8.25 -19.29 21.00
C ASP A 245 9.35 -19.41 19.94
N SER A 246 9.04 -19.08 18.68
CA SER A 246 9.95 -19.15 17.54
C SER A 246 9.55 -18.21 16.39
N ILE A 247 10.46 -18.03 15.43
CA ILE A 247 10.16 -17.37 14.15
C ILE A 247 9.04 -18.07 13.37
N ASP A 248 8.88 -19.39 13.52
CA ASP A 248 7.81 -20.12 12.83
C ASP A 248 6.43 -19.79 13.40
N ASP A 249 6.35 -19.58 14.71
CA ASP A 249 5.14 -19.10 15.38
C ASP A 249 4.83 -17.66 14.98
N ALA A 250 5.85 -16.80 14.86
CA ALA A 250 5.69 -15.44 14.34
C ALA A 250 5.11 -15.45 12.91
N LEU A 251 5.69 -16.27 12.03
CA LEU A 251 5.21 -16.43 10.65
C LEU A 251 3.81 -17.02 10.59
N ALA A 252 3.46 -17.94 11.50
CA ALA A 252 2.12 -18.50 11.59
C ALA A 252 1.09 -17.46 12.04
N HIS A 253 1.44 -16.61 12.99
CA HIS A 253 0.63 -15.49 13.43
C HIS A 253 0.40 -14.50 12.29
N ILE A 254 1.47 -14.05 11.63
CA ILE A 254 1.40 -13.12 10.50
C ILE A 254 0.52 -13.70 9.38
N ARG A 255 0.69 -14.98 9.01
CA ARG A 255 -0.17 -15.63 8.00
C ARG A 255 -1.65 -15.64 8.37
N ARG A 256 -1.99 -15.64 9.66
CA ARG A 256 -3.37 -15.67 10.15
C ARG A 256 -4.00 -14.27 10.13
N TRP A 257 -3.24 -13.24 10.52
CA TRP A 257 -3.81 -11.94 10.87
C TRP A 257 -3.41 -10.79 9.95
N SER A 258 -2.28 -10.91 9.24
CA SER A 258 -1.81 -9.88 8.30
C SER A 258 -2.83 -9.60 7.21
N SER A 259 -2.93 -8.32 6.84
CA SER A 259 -3.64 -7.88 5.64
C SER A 259 -2.81 -8.01 4.35
N GLY A 260 -1.59 -8.55 4.45
CA GLY A 260 -0.63 -8.64 3.34
C GLY A 260 0.01 -7.29 2.99
N HIS A 261 -0.02 -6.30 3.89
CA HIS A 261 0.48 -4.95 3.64
C HIS A 261 1.99 -4.83 3.88
N THR A 262 2.42 -4.79 5.14
CA THR A 262 3.83 -4.62 5.47
C THR A 262 4.17 -5.36 6.75
N GLU A 263 5.21 -6.18 6.70
CA GLU A 263 5.67 -6.94 7.85
C GLU A 263 7.16 -6.72 8.06
N ALA A 264 7.58 -6.52 9.30
CA ALA A 264 8.96 -6.26 9.64
C ALA A 264 9.52 -7.34 10.56
N ILE A 265 10.79 -7.70 10.35
CA ILE A 265 11.62 -8.41 11.32
C ILE A 265 12.77 -7.49 11.78
N VAL A 266 13.05 -7.49 13.07
CA VAL A 266 14.29 -6.94 13.63
C VAL A 266 15.15 -8.09 14.14
N THR A 267 16.35 -8.24 13.58
CA THR A 267 17.30 -9.32 13.91
C THR A 267 18.71 -8.98 13.40
N ASP A 268 19.76 -9.36 14.13
CA ASP A 268 21.13 -9.39 13.58
C ASP A 268 21.50 -10.76 12.98
N SER A 269 20.58 -11.74 13.03
CA SER A 269 20.74 -13.05 12.42
C SER A 269 20.35 -13.04 10.94
N GLN A 270 21.34 -13.26 10.07
CA GLN A 270 21.11 -13.34 8.63
C GLN A 270 20.17 -14.51 8.25
N SER A 271 20.25 -15.63 8.97
CA SER A 271 19.39 -16.79 8.70
C SER A 271 17.94 -16.54 9.11
N ALA A 272 17.70 -15.83 10.22
CA ALA A 272 16.36 -15.41 10.64
C ALA A 272 15.76 -14.42 9.63
N ALA A 273 16.54 -13.42 9.20
CA ALA A 273 16.10 -12.47 8.18
C ALA A 273 15.69 -13.16 6.87
N GLN A 274 16.53 -14.06 6.36
CA GLN A 274 16.23 -14.82 5.13
C GLN A 274 14.98 -15.71 5.29
N ARG A 275 14.84 -16.37 6.43
CA ARG A 275 13.65 -17.20 6.72
C ARG A 275 12.38 -16.36 6.77
N PHE A 276 12.44 -15.19 7.39
CA PHE A 276 11.29 -14.28 7.47
C PHE A 276 10.87 -13.80 6.08
N VAL A 277 11.82 -13.30 5.29
CA VAL A 277 11.58 -12.83 3.91
C VAL A 277 10.99 -13.94 3.03
N ALA A 278 11.45 -15.18 3.18
CA ALA A 278 10.90 -16.31 2.44
C ALA A 278 9.52 -16.78 2.96
N GLY A 279 9.18 -16.49 4.22
CA GLY A 279 7.99 -16.99 4.89
C GLY A 279 6.80 -16.02 4.90
N VAL A 280 7.02 -14.75 4.60
CA VAL A 280 5.99 -13.70 4.57
C VAL A 280 5.54 -13.42 3.14
N ASP A 281 4.22 -13.42 2.94
CA ASP A 281 3.59 -13.07 1.66
C ASP A 281 2.85 -11.73 1.77
N SER A 282 3.62 -10.63 1.83
CA SER A 282 3.10 -9.27 1.94
C SER A 282 3.63 -8.36 0.84
N ALA A 283 3.01 -7.20 0.66
CA ALA A 283 3.39 -6.22 -0.34
C ALA A 283 4.78 -5.63 -0.11
N ALA A 284 5.17 -5.48 1.15
CA ALA A 284 6.54 -5.18 1.56
C ALA A 284 6.96 -6.04 2.75
N VAL A 285 8.22 -6.47 2.75
CA VAL A 285 8.84 -7.19 3.87
C VAL A 285 10.10 -6.43 4.29
N MET A 286 10.12 -5.95 5.53
CA MET A 286 11.18 -5.11 6.06
C MET A 286 12.12 -5.95 6.91
N VAL A 287 13.43 -5.73 6.75
CA VAL A 287 14.46 -6.30 7.63
C VAL A 287 15.20 -5.14 8.28
N ASN A 288 15.13 -5.04 9.60
CA ASN A 288 15.74 -3.97 10.38
C ASN A 288 15.33 -2.56 9.91
N ALA A 289 14.08 -2.40 9.48
CA ALA A 289 13.51 -1.13 9.05
C ALA A 289 12.05 -1.02 9.52
N SER A 290 11.58 0.21 9.69
CA SER A 290 10.19 0.48 10.05
C SER A 290 9.21 0.11 8.94
N THR A 291 8.01 -0.33 9.33
CA THR A 291 6.89 -0.53 8.40
C THR A 291 6.46 0.77 7.70
N ARG A 292 6.76 1.93 8.31
CA ARG A 292 6.44 3.26 7.78
C ARG A 292 7.12 3.59 6.45
N PHE A 293 8.17 2.86 6.10
CA PHE A 293 8.85 3.03 4.82
C PHE A 293 8.09 2.47 3.62
N THR A 294 7.00 1.72 3.80
CA THR A 294 6.12 1.33 2.67
C THR A 294 5.35 2.54 2.19
N ASP A 295 5.99 3.35 1.36
CA ASP A 295 5.51 4.61 0.80
C ASP A 295 6.28 4.85 -0.51
N GLY A 296 5.59 5.28 -1.56
CA GLY A 296 6.21 5.48 -2.88
C GLY A 296 7.30 6.55 -2.88
N GLY A 297 7.20 7.59 -2.06
CA GLY A 297 8.26 8.59 -1.89
C GLY A 297 9.52 7.96 -1.27
N GLU A 298 9.33 7.21 -0.19
CA GLU A 298 10.42 6.53 0.53
C GLU A 298 11.07 5.41 -0.31
N PHE A 299 10.30 4.73 -1.17
CA PHE A 299 10.82 3.73 -2.11
C PHE A 299 11.49 4.34 -3.35
N GLY A 300 11.53 5.67 -3.46
CA GLY A 300 12.17 6.38 -4.56
C GLY A 300 11.32 6.47 -5.84
N PHE A 301 10.02 6.17 -5.76
CA PHE A 301 9.08 6.34 -6.86
C PHE A 301 8.65 7.80 -6.99
N GLY A 302 8.88 8.60 -5.93
CA GLY A 302 8.64 10.03 -5.84
C GLY A 302 7.17 10.40 -5.62
N ALA A 303 6.23 9.61 -6.13
CA ALA A 303 4.81 9.73 -5.83
C ALA A 303 4.11 8.36 -5.94
N GLU A 304 2.98 8.23 -5.25
CA GLU A 304 2.14 7.03 -5.32
C GLU A 304 0.64 7.37 -5.43
N ILE A 305 -0.12 6.48 -6.08
CA ILE A 305 -1.59 6.55 -6.11
C ILE A 305 -2.24 5.78 -4.95
N GLY A 306 -1.47 4.93 -4.27
CA GLY A 306 -1.90 4.08 -3.17
C GLY A 306 -0.98 2.87 -3.03
N ILE A 307 -1.28 2.01 -2.04
CA ILE A 307 -0.51 0.80 -1.77
C ILE A 307 -1.40 -0.40 -2.03
N SER A 308 -1.02 -1.21 -3.01
CA SER A 308 -1.75 -2.42 -3.39
C SER A 308 -1.29 -3.61 -2.56
N THR A 309 -2.23 -4.36 -1.99
CA THR A 309 -1.94 -5.62 -1.29
C THR A 309 -2.29 -6.85 -2.12
N GLN A 310 -3.00 -6.68 -3.24
CA GLN A 310 -3.33 -7.78 -4.14
C GLN A 310 -2.08 -8.32 -4.87
N LYS A 311 -2.17 -9.57 -5.31
CA LYS A 311 -1.06 -10.25 -6.01
C LYS A 311 -0.94 -9.89 -7.49
N LEU A 312 -2.05 -9.56 -8.12
CA LEU A 312 -2.11 -9.37 -9.58
C LEU A 312 -1.73 -7.93 -9.96
N HIS A 313 -1.00 -7.79 -11.06
CA HIS A 313 -0.61 -6.52 -11.69
C HIS A 313 0.43 -5.71 -10.91
N ALA A 314 0.00 -5.02 -9.86
CA ALA A 314 0.84 -4.16 -9.03
C ALA A 314 0.65 -4.54 -7.57
N ARG A 315 1.76 -4.60 -6.81
CA ARG A 315 1.77 -4.94 -5.38
C ARG A 315 2.82 -4.08 -4.68
N GLY A 316 2.45 -3.46 -3.57
CA GLY A 316 3.22 -2.41 -2.89
C GLY A 316 2.79 -1.01 -3.31
N PRO A 317 3.59 0.01 -2.98
CA PRO A 317 3.38 1.38 -3.46
C PRO A 317 3.21 1.42 -4.98
N MET A 318 2.21 2.14 -5.45
CA MET A 318 1.89 2.21 -6.89
C MET A 318 2.29 3.57 -7.46
N GLY A 319 3.43 3.61 -8.15
CA GLY A 319 3.91 4.79 -8.86
C GLY A 319 3.37 4.91 -10.29
N LEU A 320 4.08 5.67 -11.13
CA LEU A 320 3.70 5.85 -12.54
C LEU A 320 3.74 4.54 -13.34
N THR A 321 4.72 3.69 -13.06
CA THR A 321 4.93 2.40 -13.71
C THR A 321 3.75 1.46 -13.49
N GLU A 322 3.18 1.47 -12.29
CA GLU A 322 2.05 0.60 -11.92
C GLU A 322 0.73 1.04 -12.56
N LEU A 323 0.67 2.25 -13.13
CA LEU A 323 -0.44 2.77 -13.94
C LEU A 323 -0.26 2.50 -15.44
N THR A 324 0.54 1.50 -15.80
CA THR A 324 0.78 1.10 -17.19
C THR A 324 0.63 -0.40 -17.36
N THR A 325 0.37 -0.83 -18.59
CA THR A 325 0.51 -2.23 -19.02
C THR A 325 1.57 -2.32 -20.12
N THR A 326 1.58 -3.42 -20.85
CA THR A 326 2.54 -3.65 -21.93
C THR A 326 1.86 -4.16 -23.19
N THR A 327 2.46 -3.85 -24.34
CA THR A 327 2.08 -4.42 -25.63
C THR A 327 3.28 -5.00 -26.34
N TYR A 328 3.07 -6.05 -27.14
CA TYR A 328 4.11 -6.63 -27.99
C TYR A 328 4.08 -5.99 -29.38
N VAL A 329 5.21 -5.43 -29.78
CA VAL A 329 5.46 -4.94 -31.13
C VAL A 329 6.36 -5.95 -31.84
N VAL A 330 5.82 -6.58 -32.87
CA VAL A 330 6.57 -7.54 -33.70
C VAL A 330 6.85 -6.88 -35.05
N THR A 331 8.12 -6.73 -35.39
CA THR A 331 8.58 -6.19 -36.67
C THR A 331 9.15 -7.32 -37.50
N GLY A 332 8.57 -7.52 -38.68
CA GLY A 332 9.02 -8.49 -39.66
C GLY A 332 9.14 -7.85 -41.03
N ASP A 333 9.73 -8.60 -41.95
CA ASP A 333 9.87 -8.25 -43.36
C ASP A 333 9.19 -9.34 -44.20
N GLY A 334 7.86 -9.33 -44.23
CA GLY A 334 7.07 -10.32 -44.99
C GLY A 334 7.03 -11.74 -44.43
N HIS A 335 7.31 -11.92 -43.13
CA HIS A 335 7.31 -13.25 -42.51
C HIS A 335 5.91 -13.87 -42.48
N VAL A 336 5.81 -15.14 -42.88
CA VAL A 336 4.58 -15.95 -42.83
C VAL A 336 4.75 -17.17 -41.92
N ARG A 337 3.64 -17.67 -41.37
CA ARG A 337 3.60 -18.91 -40.57
C ARG A 337 3.06 -20.04 -41.45
N GLY A 338 3.91 -21.01 -41.76
CA GLY A 338 3.54 -22.29 -42.38
C GLY A 338 3.31 -23.38 -41.36
#